data_AF-A0A3D2TH02-F1
#
_entry.id   AF-A0A3D2TH02-F1
#
_cell.length_a   1.000
_cell.length_b   1.000
_cell.length_c   1.000
_cell.angle_alpha   90.00
_cell.angle_beta   90.00
_cell.angle_gamma   90.00
#
_symmetry.space_group_name_H-M   'P 1'
#
loop_
_entity.id
_entity.type
_entity.pdbx_description
1 polymer ?
#
loop_
_entity_poly.entity_id
_entity_poly.type
_entity_poly.pdbx_seq_one_letter_code
_entity_poly.pdbx_strand_id
1 'polypeptide(L)' 'AIEGIACVENRSLAGKIIVYPMLHDLGLIPLAELPKHFPEVAAKLDDGKWTLAAEQELLRQHTSA' A
#
# COMPACT_ATOMS: atom_id res chain seq x y z
N ALA A 1 3.90 10.77 1.89
CA ALA A 1 2.69 11.57 1.55
C ALA A 1 2.84 12.41 0.27
N ILE A 2 3.90 13.21 0.13
CA ILE A 2 4.12 14.10 -1.03
C ILE A 2 4.22 13.33 -2.36
N GLU A 3 4.92 12.19 -2.37
CA GLU A 3 5.08 11.36 -3.58
C GLU A 3 3.75 10.79 -4.09
N GLY A 4 2.83 10.44 -3.18
CA GLY A 4 1.51 9.93 -3.55
C GLY A 4 0.67 11.00 -4.27
N ILE A 5 0.75 12.25 -3.82
CA ILE A 5 0.05 13.39 -4.45
C ILE A 5 0.66 13.69 -5.83
N ALA A 6 1.98 13.77 -5.91
CA ALA A 6 2.69 14.02 -7.17
C ALA A 6 2.39 12.95 -8.24
N CYS A 7 2.16 11.70 -7.83
CA CYS A 7 1.82 10.62 -8.75
C CYS A 7 0.40 10.76 -9.33
N VAL A 8 -0.57 11.26 -8.55
CA VAL A 8 -1.92 11.61 -9.04
C VAL A 8 -1.83 12.75 -10.04
N GLU A 9 -1.07 13.80 -9.72
CA GLU A 9 -0.90 14.98 -10.57
C GLU A 9 -0.30 14.59 -11.93
N ASN A 10 0.71 13.73 -11.93
CA ASN A 10 1.39 13.26 -13.14
C ASN A 10 0.71 12.07 -13.82
N ARG A 11 -0.44 11.60 -13.32
CA ARG A 11 -1.19 10.40 -13.81
C ARG A 11 -0.30 9.17 -14.02
N SER A 12 0.77 9.06 -13.25
CA SER A 12 1.81 8.03 -13.49
C SER A 12 1.41 6.67 -12.92
N LEU A 13 0.44 6.64 -12.01
CA LEU A 13 -0.23 5.44 -11.53
C LEU A 13 -1.73 5.56 -11.81
N ALA A 14 -2.26 4.66 -12.64
CA ALA A 14 -3.69 4.56 -12.86
C ALA A 14 -4.35 3.81 -11.68
N GLY A 15 -5.44 4.37 -11.14
CA GLY A 15 -6.25 3.69 -10.11
C GLY A 15 -6.35 4.46 -8.79
N LYS A 16 -6.61 3.72 -7.70
CA LYS A 16 -6.77 4.27 -6.35
C LYS A 16 -5.43 4.26 -5.63
N ILE A 17 -5.05 5.39 -5.02
CA ILE A 17 -3.90 5.47 -4.11
C ILE A 17 -4.43 5.50 -2.68
N ILE A 18 -3.85 4.67 -1.82
CA ILE A 18 -4.17 4.59 -0.39
C ILE A 18 -2.97 5.12 0.36
N VAL A 19 -3.18 6.10 1.23
CA VAL A 19 -2.13 6.77 1.98
C VAL A 19 -2.37 6.52 3.46
N TYR A 20 -1.35 6.04 4.17
CA TYR A 20 -1.36 5.87 5.63
C TYR A 20 -0.41 6.89 6.27
N PRO A 21 -0.90 8.09 6.67
CA PRO A 21 -0.04 9.17 7.17
C PRO A 21 0.73 8.82 8.44
N MET A 22 0.22 7.87 9.23
CA MET A 22 0.82 7.41 10.48
C MET A 22 1.97 6.41 10.26
N LEU A 23 2.09 5.83 9.07
CA LEU A 23 3.15 4.89 8.71
C LEU A 23 4.25 5.66 7.98
N HIS A 24 5.06 6.38 8.73
CA HIS A 24 6.06 7.31 8.18
C HIS A 24 7.14 6.61 7.31
N ASP A 25 7.47 5.36 7.62
CA ASP A 25 8.44 4.55 6.88
C ASP A 25 7.83 3.77 5.71
N LEU A 26 6.50 3.81 5.55
CA LEU A 26 5.81 3.17 4.43
C LEU A 26 5.87 4.09 3.21
N GLY A 27 6.86 3.87 2.35
CA GLY A 27 7.02 4.57 1.07
C GLY A 27 5.88 4.32 0.08
N LEU A 28 5.96 4.94 -1.11
CA LEU A 28 5.00 4.69 -2.18
C LEU A 28 5.33 3.37 -2.89
N ILE A 29 4.56 2.32 -2.59
CA ILE A 29 4.77 0.97 -3.14
C ILE A 29 3.62 0.62 -4.10
N PRO A 30 3.89 0.35 -5.38
CA PRO A 30 2.88 -0.19 -6.29
C PRO A 30 2.39 -1.57 -5.83
N LEU A 31 1.09 -1.87 -5.96
CA LEU A 31 0.54 -3.18 -5.55
C LEU A 31 1.23 -4.37 -6.23
N ALA A 32 1.73 -4.19 -7.46
CA ALA A 32 2.51 -5.20 -8.17
C ALA A 32 3.86 -5.52 -7.50
N GLU A 33 4.41 -4.60 -6.71
CA GLU A 33 5.67 -4.77 -5.98
C GLU A 33 5.46 -5.17 -4.53
N LEU A 34 4.21 -5.15 -4.05
CA LEU A 34 3.85 -5.55 -2.70
C LEU A 34 4.38 -6.95 -2.31
N PRO A 35 4.42 -7.98 -3.19
CA PRO A 35 5.01 -9.28 -2.84
C PRO A 35 6.50 -9.23 -2.44
N LYS A 36 7.25 -8.21 -2.89
CA LYS A 36 8.68 -8.06 -2.56
C LYS A 36 8.91 -7.49 -1.16
N HIS A 37 7.99 -6.64 -0.69
CA HIS A 37 8.12 -5.92 0.57
C HIS A 37 7.26 -6.53 1.68
N PHE A 38 6.03 -6.92 1.34
CA PHE A 38 5.01 -7.42 2.27
C PHE A 38 4.30 -8.64 1.67
N PRO A 39 4.96 -9.81 1.60
CA PRO A 39 4.41 -11.00 0.95
C PRO A 39 3.11 -11.49 1.60
N GLU A 40 2.99 -11.37 2.93
CA GLU A 40 1.77 -11.77 3.66
C GLU A 40 0.58 -10.84 3.37
N VAL A 41 0.84 -9.54 3.18
CA VAL A 41 -0.18 -8.56 2.76
C VAL A 41 -0.59 -8.82 1.31
N ALA A 42 0.38 -9.09 0.43
CA ALA A 42 0.12 -9.40 -0.97
C ALA A 42 -0.73 -10.66 -1.18
N ALA A 43 -0.57 -11.67 -0.31
CA ALA A 43 -1.39 -12.88 -0.32
C ALA A 43 -2.88 -12.62 0.00
N LYS A 44 -3.23 -11.46 0.56
CA LYS A 44 -4.61 -11.07 0.88
C LYS A 44 -5.25 -10.18 -0.20
N LEU A 45 -4.54 -9.88 -1.28
CA LEU A 45 -5.10 -9.16 -2.42
C LEU A 45 -6.11 -10.05 -3.17
N ASP A 46 -7.15 -9.42 -3.71
CA ASP A 46 -8.15 -10.09 -4.55
C ASP A 46 -7.89 -9.71 -6.01
N ASP A 47 -7.26 -10.59 -6.78
CA ASP A 47 -6.94 -10.33 -8.20
C ASP A 47 -6.17 -9.00 -8.39
N GLY A 48 -5.17 -8.78 -7.51
CA GLY A 48 -4.36 -7.55 -7.48
C GLY A 48 -5.07 -6.32 -6.90
N LYS A 49 -6.31 -6.45 -6.41
CA LYS A 49 -7.07 -5.37 -5.77
C LYS A 49 -6.81 -5.34 -4.27
N TRP A 50 -6.71 -4.13 -3.73
CA TRP A 50 -6.62 -3.92 -2.28
C TRP A 50 -7.91 -4.37 -1.58
N THR A 51 -7.78 -5.10 -0.49
CA THR A 51 -8.90 -5.64 0.31
C THR A 51 -8.79 -5.22 1.77
N LEU A 52 -9.89 -5.33 2.51
CA LEU A 52 -9.89 -5.11 3.95
C LEU A 52 -8.92 -6.07 4.68
N ALA A 53 -8.80 -7.31 4.22
CA ALA A 53 -7.89 -8.29 4.81
C ALA A 53 -6.42 -7.90 4.60
N ALA A 54 -6.08 -7.34 3.43
CA ALA A 54 -4.74 -6.79 3.18
C ALA A 54 -4.44 -5.60 4.08
N GLU A 55 -5.39 -4.67 4.24
CA GLU A 55 -5.25 -3.52 5.14
C GLU A 55 -5.03 -3.95 6.60
N GLN A 56 -5.83 -4.89 7.10
CA GLN A 56 -5.70 -5.40 8.45
C GLN A 56 -4.34 -6.05 8.68
N GLU A 57 -3.84 -6.83 7.71
CA GLU A 57 -2.53 -7.46 7.79
C GLU A 57 -1.40 -6.42 7.75
N LEU A 58 -1.49 -5.40 6.89
CA LEU A 58 -0.53 -4.30 6.84
C LEU A 58 -0.46 -3.56 8.19
N LEU A 59 -1.61 -3.20 8.75
CA LEU A 59 -1.67 -2.50 10.04
C LEU A 59 -1.17 -3.39 11.18
N ARG A 60 -1.48 -4.69 11.18
CA ARG A 60 -0.98 -5.65 12.17
C ARG A 60 0.55 -5.70 12.21
N GLN A 61 1.21 -5.69 11.04
CA GLN A 61 2.67 -5.71 10.94
C GLN A 61 3.32 -4.42 11.45
N HIS A 62 2.63 -3.28 11.35
CA HIS A 62 3.14 -1.98 11.79
C HIS A 62 2.65 -1.54 13.18
N THR A 63 1.68 -2.26 13.77
CA THR A 63 1.10 -1.98 15.10
C THR A 63 1.67 -2.94 16.15
N SER A 64 2.95 -3.30 16.05
CA SER A 64 3.65 -3.88 17.21
C SER A 64 4.07 -2.73 18.14
N ALA A 65 3.60 -2.80 19.38
CA ALA A 65 3.67 -1.80 20.45
C ALA A 65 5.06 -1.20 20.71
#